data_AF-A0A7S2AWY2-F1
#
_entry.id   AF-A0A7S2AWY2-F1
#
_cell.length_a   1.000
_cell.length_b   1.000
_cell.length_c   1.000
_cell.angle_alpha   90.00
_cell.angle_beta   90.00
_cell.angle_gamma   90.00
#
_symmetry.space_group_name_H-M   'P 1'
#
loop_
_entity.id
_entity.type
_entity.pdbx_description
1 polymer ?
#
loop_
_entity_poly.entity_id
_entity_poly.type
_entity_poly.pdbx_seq_one_letter_code
_entity_poly.pdbx_strand_id
1 'polypeptide(L)'
;GDAFLHGGRSAAAFRRSVAMSSQPPSGPPSGESIADRAKRLGLTPDGGQQQPPPMRSAADPAADDNSSFEEAAAMAGFNELPPNSVVFDKTKFEAYDFEAEAQAAEEVIRVVGQLKAFGVDNSDKGKWPELKAACDKLAQVTAASPAPVLRDDARLTGDWELIGTTSADMEKRKGMSGLGGAMFTAPVTIFFRFDNGRVVAKEVLSFFGNPVVCNEFRGIFGFSADGNMVQERYESADIGGQKNTPGFAGATATLEGVCITADGALRLGLTPGGGGSYFVFKKLGDGERDGWLG
;
A
#
# COMPACT_ATOMS: atom_id res chain seq x y z
N GLY A 1 -32.80 29.03 57.41
CA GLY A 1 -33.70 29.14 56.26
C GLY A 1 -33.09 28.31 55.17
N ASP A 2 -33.39 27.02 55.12
CA ASP A 2 -34.61 26.45 54.50
C ASP A 2 -34.49 26.47 52.98
N ALA A 3 -34.72 25.41 52.21
CA ALA A 3 -34.97 23.99 52.46
C ALA A 3 -34.84 23.31 51.06
N PHE A 4 -34.31 22.08 50.94
CA PHE A 4 -35.06 20.82 50.65
C PHE A 4 -35.69 20.75 49.24
N LEU A 5 -35.81 19.62 48.51
CA LEU A 5 -35.33 18.22 48.60
C LEU A 5 -35.84 17.48 47.33
N HIS A 6 -35.38 16.22 47.19
CA HIS A 6 -35.92 15.09 46.41
C HIS A 6 -35.54 14.99 44.92
N GLY A 7 -35.09 13.85 44.41
CA GLY A 7 -34.93 12.46 44.89
C GLY A 7 -34.29 11.65 43.73
N GLY A 8 -33.59 10.53 43.88
CA GLY A 8 -33.62 9.51 44.93
C GLY A 8 -34.38 8.26 44.46
N ARG A 9 -33.73 7.36 43.72
CA ARG A 9 -33.96 5.89 43.57
C ARG A 9 -32.67 5.29 42.94
N SER A 10 -31.79 4.47 43.53
CA SER A 10 -31.90 3.24 44.36
C SER A 10 -32.74 2.17 43.67
N ALA A 11 -32.41 0.87 43.55
CA ALA A 11 -31.24 0.05 43.82
C ALA A 11 -31.50 -1.33 43.17
N ALA A 12 -30.44 -2.12 42.99
CA ALA A 12 -30.38 -3.58 43.16
C ALA A 12 -31.55 -4.48 42.68
N ALA A 13 -31.29 -5.28 41.64
CA ALA A 13 -31.59 -6.72 41.55
C ALA A 13 -30.92 -7.22 40.26
N PHE A 14 -29.95 -8.14 40.26
CA PHE A 14 -30.17 -9.56 40.49
C PHE A 14 -28.83 -10.24 40.78
N ARG A 15 -28.67 -10.79 41.99
CA ARG A 15 -27.71 -11.87 42.28
C ARG A 15 -28.44 -13.20 42.04
N ARG A 16 -27.94 -14.03 41.13
CA ARG A 16 -28.03 -15.50 41.13
C ARG A 16 -26.75 -16.02 40.45
N SER A 17 -25.75 -16.44 41.23
CA SER A 17 -25.52 -17.84 41.58
C SER A 17 -25.31 -18.74 40.35
N VAL A 18 -24.05 -18.90 39.94
CA VAL A 18 -23.60 -20.16 39.34
C VAL A 18 -22.35 -20.58 40.09
N ALA A 19 -22.47 -21.72 40.76
CA ALA A 19 -21.42 -22.38 41.48
C ALA A 19 -20.28 -22.77 40.53
N MET A 20 -19.05 -22.59 41.00
CA MET A 20 -17.88 -23.22 40.41
C MET A 20 -18.01 -24.73 40.54
N SER A 21 -18.27 -25.41 39.42
CA SER A 21 -17.96 -26.82 39.25
C SER A 21 -16.57 -26.92 38.64
N SER A 22 -15.63 -27.36 39.45
CA SER A 22 -14.29 -27.76 39.07
C SER A 22 -14.33 -29.14 38.41
N GLN A 23 -14.41 -29.19 37.08
CA GLN A 23 -13.96 -30.34 36.28
C GLN A 23 -13.32 -29.83 34.98
N PRO A 24 -12.07 -30.22 34.68
CA PRO A 24 -11.47 -29.94 33.38
C PRO A 24 -12.18 -30.76 32.29
N PRO A 25 -12.38 -30.22 31.07
CA PRO A 25 -12.88 -31.02 29.97
C PRO A 25 -11.87 -32.12 29.66
N SER A 26 -12.33 -33.36 29.69
CA SER A 26 -11.60 -34.53 29.21
C SER A 26 -11.16 -34.28 27.77
N GLY A 27 -9.84 -34.24 27.54
CA GLY A 27 -9.25 -34.14 26.22
C GLY A 27 -9.66 -35.34 25.34
N PRO A 28 -9.62 -35.17 24.00
CA PRO A 28 -9.90 -36.27 23.09
C PRO A 28 -8.82 -37.37 23.25
N PRO A 29 -9.18 -38.65 23.04
CA PRO A 29 -8.22 -39.74 23.11
C PRO A 29 -7.11 -39.53 22.07
N SER A 30 -5.88 -39.55 22.54
CA SER A 30 -4.67 -39.57 21.72
C SER A 30 -4.67 -40.82 20.83
N GLY A 31 -4.66 -40.63 19.50
CA GLY A 31 -4.33 -41.73 18.57
C GLY A 31 -4.98 -41.72 17.19
N GLU A 32 -5.92 -40.82 16.87
CA GLU A 32 -6.50 -40.82 15.52
C GLU A 32 -5.59 -40.06 14.53
N SER A 33 -5.09 -40.75 13.51
CA SER A 33 -4.23 -40.15 12.49
C SER A 33 -5.03 -39.20 11.60
N ILE A 34 -4.37 -38.18 11.02
CA ILE A 34 -4.99 -37.24 10.08
C ILE A 34 -5.63 -37.99 8.88
N ALA A 35 -5.07 -39.14 8.49
CA ALA A 35 -5.59 -39.98 7.43
C ALA A 35 -6.94 -40.65 7.78
N ASP A 36 -7.13 -41.05 9.04
CA ASP A 36 -8.39 -41.64 9.51
C ASP A 36 -9.51 -40.58 9.60
N ARG A 37 -9.13 -39.33 9.93
CA ARG A 37 -10.04 -38.18 9.93
C ARG A 37 -10.54 -37.82 8.52
N ALA A 38 -9.69 -37.96 7.49
CA ALA A 38 -10.03 -37.69 6.09
C ALA A 38 -10.97 -38.75 5.49
N LYS A 39 -10.77 -40.04 5.82
CA LYS A 39 -11.66 -41.15 5.41
C LYS A 39 -13.07 -41.00 5.98
N ARG A 40 -13.22 -40.58 7.23
CA ARG A 40 -14.52 -40.38 7.87
C ARG A 40 -15.34 -39.25 7.24
N LEU A 41 -14.67 -38.28 6.61
CA LEU A 41 -15.29 -37.12 5.96
C LEU A 41 -15.57 -37.34 4.46
N GLY A 42 -15.34 -38.54 3.93
CA GLY A 42 -15.55 -38.83 2.50
C GLY A 42 -14.59 -38.07 1.57
N LEU A 43 -13.44 -37.63 2.09
CA LEU A 43 -12.42 -36.91 1.34
C LEU A 43 -11.28 -37.85 0.97
N THR A 44 -11.54 -38.77 0.03
CA THR A 44 -10.46 -39.46 -0.70
C THR A 44 -10.45 -38.98 -2.14
N PRO A 45 -9.28 -38.61 -2.70
CA PRO A 45 -9.16 -38.31 -4.11
C PRO A 45 -9.18 -39.62 -4.90
N ASP A 46 -10.28 -39.89 -5.58
CA ASP A 46 -10.31 -40.94 -6.59
C ASP A 46 -9.44 -40.50 -7.78
N GLY A 47 -8.54 -41.41 -8.16
CA GLY A 47 -7.60 -41.23 -9.25
C GLY A 47 -8.27 -41.20 -10.61
N GLY A 48 -7.83 -40.27 -11.45
CA GLY A 48 -8.05 -40.28 -12.89
C GLY A 48 -6.75 -39.93 -13.60
N GLN A 49 -6.10 -40.94 -14.20
CA GLN A 49 -5.01 -40.77 -15.13
C GLN A 49 -5.51 -40.06 -16.39
N GLN A 50 -4.87 -38.96 -16.79
CA GLN A 50 -4.91 -38.49 -18.17
C GLN A 50 -3.47 -38.28 -18.67
N GLN A 51 -3.12 -39.04 -19.71
CA GLN A 51 -1.87 -38.94 -20.47
C GLN A 51 -1.75 -37.58 -21.17
N PRO A 52 -0.52 -37.05 -21.34
CA PRO A 52 -0.28 -35.89 -22.20
C PRO A 52 -0.13 -36.33 -23.68
N PRO A 53 -0.67 -35.57 -24.66
CA PRO A 53 -0.33 -35.78 -26.07
C PRO A 53 0.97 -35.03 -26.47
N PRO A 54 1.58 -35.40 -27.62
CA PRO A 54 3.03 -35.31 -27.82
C PRO A 54 3.50 -34.00 -28.47
N MET A 55 4.78 -33.69 -28.25
CA MET A 55 5.56 -32.68 -28.96
C MET A 55 5.71 -33.00 -30.46
N ARG A 56 5.66 -31.97 -31.32
CA ARG A 56 6.23 -31.98 -32.67
C ARG A 56 7.15 -30.77 -32.87
N SER A 57 8.22 -31.05 -33.61
CA SER A 57 9.43 -30.28 -33.85
C SER A 57 9.37 -29.46 -35.15
N ALA A 58 9.90 -28.23 -35.08
CA ALA A 58 10.71 -27.41 -36.00
C ALA A 58 10.62 -27.46 -37.56
N ALA A 59 10.88 -26.26 -38.12
CA ALA A 59 11.45 -25.87 -39.43
C ALA A 59 10.46 -25.62 -40.61
N ASP A 60 10.53 -24.58 -41.47
CA ASP A 60 11.29 -23.31 -41.62
C ASP A 60 10.72 -22.56 -42.90
N PRO A 61 11.33 -21.55 -43.57
CA PRO A 61 11.07 -20.10 -43.49
C PRO A 61 10.62 -19.41 -44.82
N ALA A 62 10.16 -18.14 -44.74
CA ALA A 62 10.15 -17.13 -45.83
C ALA A 62 9.77 -15.77 -45.20
N ALA A 63 10.68 -14.80 -45.02
CA ALA A 63 11.29 -13.88 -46.00
C ALA A 63 10.41 -12.65 -46.32
N ASP A 64 11.04 -11.47 -46.15
CA ASP A 64 10.69 -10.08 -46.48
C ASP A 64 9.62 -9.41 -45.59
N ASP A 65 9.93 -8.35 -44.82
CA ASP A 65 10.50 -7.07 -45.28
C ASP A 65 11.39 -6.40 -44.19
N ASN A 66 12.69 -6.31 -44.48
CA ASN A 66 13.74 -5.58 -43.75
C ASN A 66 13.90 -4.22 -44.45
N SER A 67 13.81 -3.07 -43.77
CA SER A 67 14.49 -1.84 -44.27
C SER A 67 14.29 -0.56 -43.45
N SER A 68 13.30 -0.46 -42.56
CA SER A 68 12.94 0.88 -42.04
C SER A 68 13.65 1.33 -40.75
N PHE A 69 14.44 0.48 -40.09
CA PHE A 69 14.98 0.79 -38.76
C PHE A 69 16.49 1.08 -38.73
N GLU A 70 17.27 0.55 -39.67
CA GLU A 70 18.74 0.71 -39.66
C GLU A 70 19.24 1.83 -40.59
N GLU A 71 18.47 2.21 -41.62
CA GLU A 71 18.89 3.27 -42.57
C GLU A 71 18.66 4.70 -42.05
N ALA A 72 17.82 4.88 -41.02
CA ALA A 72 17.59 6.16 -40.35
C ALA A 72 18.70 6.52 -39.34
N ALA A 73 19.46 5.53 -38.86
CA ALA A 73 20.48 5.73 -37.82
C ALA A 73 21.84 6.20 -38.37
N ALA A 74 22.07 6.14 -39.69
CA ALA A 74 23.38 6.36 -40.28
C ALA A 74 23.60 7.77 -40.90
N MET A 75 22.59 8.64 -40.97
CA MET A 75 22.64 9.87 -41.78
C MET A 75 22.57 11.21 -41.02
N ALA A 76 22.54 11.22 -39.68
CA ALA A 76 22.58 12.45 -38.89
C ALA A 76 23.71 12.41 -37.86
N GLY A 77 24.93 12.74 -38.31
CA GLY A 77 26.04 12.99 -37.40
C GLY A 77 25.79 14.22 -36.54
N PHE A 78 25.26 14.04 -35.34
CA PHE A 78 25.35 14.96 -34.20
C PHE A 78 25.22 14.15 -32.90
N ASN A 79 25.91 14.59 -31.85
CA ASN A 79 25.84 14.04 -30.49
C ASN A 79 24.41 14.07 -29.94
N GLU A 80 23.61 13.03 -30.17
CA GLU A 80 22.26 12.92 -29.61
C GLU A 80 22.20 11.84 -28.54
N LEU A 81 21.68 12.25 -27.38
CA LEU A 81 21.40 11.38 -26.25
C LEU A 81 20.34 10.32 -26.65
N PRO A 82 20.41 9.10 -26.07
CA PRO A 82 19.58 7.98 -26.48
C PRO A 82 18.08 8.28 -26.37
N PRO A 83 17.22 7.69 -27.22
CA PRO A 83 15.77 7.86 -27.12
C PRO A 83 15.29 7.39 -25.73
N ASN A 84 14.56 8.25 -25.03
CA ASN A 84 14.18 8.23 -23.60
C ASN A 84 15.11 8.99 -22.64
N SER A 85 16.17 9.64 -23.12
CA SER A 85 16.79 10.69 -22.31
C SER A 85 15.83 11.85 -22.17
N VAL A 86 15.40 12.13 -20.93
CA VAL A 86 14.72 13.39 -20.61
C VAL A 86 15.67 14.51 -21.04
N VAL A 87 15.31 15.24 -22.09
CA VAL A 87 16.00 16.49 -22.41
C VAL A 87 15.68 17.44 -21.26
N PHE A 88 16.63 17.55 -20.34
CA PHE A 88 16.60 18.53 -19.27
C PHE A 88 16.45 19.92 -19.89
N ASP A 89 15.24 20.47 -19.84
CA ASP A 89 14.99 21.84 -20.25
C ASP A 89 15.55 22.77 -19.17
N LYS A 90 16.84 23.12 -19.33
CA LYS A 90 17.56 24.02 -18.42
C LYS A 90 16.87 25.37 -18.26
N THR A 91 16.08 25.83 -19.24
CA THR A 91 15.44 27.15 -19.19
C THR A 91 14.21 27.21 -18.28
N LYS A 92 13.61 26.06 -17.94
CA LYS A 92 12.49 25.99 -16.97
C LYS A 92 12.94 25.71 -15.53
N PHE A 93 14.21 25.37 -15.33
CA PHE A 93 14.78 25.07 -14.01
C PHE A 93 15.36 26.29 -13.31
N GLU A 94 15.58 27.41 -14.01
CA GLU A 94 16.15 28.63 -13.41
C GLU A 94 15.25 29.28 -12.33
N ALA A 95 13.96 28.92 -12.29
CA ALA A 95 12.99 29.40 -11.30
C ALA A 95 12.67 28.37 -10.20
N TYR A 96 13.19 27.15 -10.29
CA TYR A 96 12.87 26.09 -9.34
C TYR A 96 13.84 26.09 -8.16
N ASP A 97 13.28 26.27 -6.97
CA ASP A 97 14.04 26.42 -5.73
C ASP A 97 14.19 25.06 -5.03
N PHE A 98 15.31 24.38 -5.33
CA PHE A 98 15.69 23.12 -4.70
C PHE A 98 15.89 23.24 -3.18
N GLU A 99 16.32 24.40 -2.69
CA GLU A 99 16.52 24.63 -1.26
C GLU A 99 15.17 24.71 -0.55
N ALA A 100 14.20 25.43 -1.15
CA ALA A 100 12.83 25.46 -0.64
C ALA A 100 12.15 24.08 -0.68
N GLU A 101 12.39 23.26 -1.72
CA GLU A 101 11.89 21.88 -1.75
C GLU A 101 12.49 21.08 -0.60
N ALA A 102 13.82 21.08 -0.45
CA ALA A 102 14.50 20.33 0.59
C ALA A 102 13.99 20.72 1.99
N GLN A 103 13.84 22.02 2.28
CA GLN A 103 13.29 22.50 3.54
C GLN A 103 11.83 22.07 3.75
N ALA A 104 11.00 22.05 2.69
CA ALA A 104 9.63 21.58 2.78
C ALA A 104 9.55 20.06 2.99
N ALA A 105 10.42 19.29 2.34
CA ALA A 105 10.55 17.85 2.52
C ALA A 105 11.02 17.50 3.94
N GLU A 106 12.03 18.20 4.47
CA GLU A 106 12.49 18.05 5.85
C GLU A 106 11.38 18.30 6.87
N GLU A 107 10.54 19.31 6.63
CA GLU A 107 9.40 19.60 7.49
C GLU A 107 8.37 18.45 7.48
N VAL A 108 8.06 17.89 6.30
CA VAL A 108 7.20 16.69 6.22
C VAL A 108 7.81 15.53 7.01
N ILE A 109 9.11 15.25 6.81
CA ILE A 109 9.85 14.19 7.53
C ILE A 109 9.84 14.41 9.05
N ARG A 110 10.02 15.65 9.49
CA ARG A 110 9.96 16.01 10.91
C ARG A 110 8.61 15.70 11.51
N VAL A 111 7.51 16.01 10.81
CA VAL A 111 6.16 15.77 11.32
C VAL A 111 5.82 14.28 11.31
N VAL A 112 6.10 13.56 10.22
CA VAL A 112 5.84 12.11 10.15
C VAL A 112 6.64 11.32 11.19
N GLY A 113 7.87 11.75 11.52
CA GLY A 113 8.68 11.15 12.59
C GLY A 113 8.10 11.29 14.00
N GLN A 114 7.04 12.09 14.19
CA GLN A 114 6.31 12.22 15.46
C GLN A 114 5.06 11.33 15.54
N LEU A 115 4.68 10.68 14.44
CA LEU A 115 3.51 9.81 14.37
C LEU A 115 3.86 8.44 14.95
N LYS A 116 2.94 7.83 15.70
CA LYS A 116 3.16 6.49 16.27
C LYS A 116 2.89 5.37 15.29
N ALA A 117 1.84 5.50 14.50
CA ALA A 117 1.47 4.52 13.49
C ALA A 117 1.18 5.25 12.18
N PHE A 118 2.16 6.01 11.70
CA PHE A 118 2.11 6.77 10.45
C PHE A 118 0.82 7.60 10.26
N GLY A 119 0.13 7.99 11.33
CA GLY A 119 -1.09 8.78 11.29
C GLY A 119 -2.41 7.99 11.44
N VAL A 120 -2.39 6.66 11.56
CA VAL A 120 -3.62 5.85 11.78
C VAL A 120 -3.94 5.58 13.25
N ASP A 121 -3.05 5.94 14.19
CA ASP A 121 -3.39 5.93 15.61
C ASP A 121 -4.27 7.14 15.98
N ASN A 122 -5.24 6.97 16.88
CA ASN A 122 -6.14 8.08 17.23
C ASN A 122 -5.41 9.22 17.94
N SER A 123 -4.30 8.94 18.63
CA SER A 123 -3.45 9.97 19.25
C SER A 123 -2.67 10.81 18.23
N ASP A 124 -2.50 10.33 17.00
CA ASP A 124 -1.81 11.05 15.93
C ASP A 124 -2.70 12.17 15.32
N LYS A 125 -4.02 12.16 15.54
CA LYS A 125 -4.96 13.15 14.97
C LYS A 125 -4.63 14.59 15.33
N GLY A 126 -4.06 14.81 16.52
CA GLY A 126 -3.59 16.13 16.93
C GLY A 126 -2.50 16.71 16.02
N LYS A 127 -1.79 15.85 15.28
CA LYS A 127 -0.72 16.21 14.34
C LYS A 127 -1.17 16.32 12.89
N TRP A 128 -2.39 15.90 12.55
CA TRP A 128 -2.88 15.96 11.17
C TRP A 128 -2.90 17.36 10.57
N PRO A 129 -3.30 18.43 11.29
CA PRO A 129 -3.22 19.79 10.74
C PRO A 129 -1.78 20.22 10.44
N GLU A 130 -0.83 19.86 11.30
CA GLU A 130 0.61 20.13 11.11
C GLU A 130 1.15 19.37 9.89
N LEU A 131 0.82 18.08 9.77
CA LEU A 131 1.23 17.26 8.63
C LEU A 131 0.63 17.76 7.33
N LYS A 132 -0.67 18.09 7.34
CA LYS A 132 -1.35 18.63 6.16
C LYS A 132 -0.70 19.93 5.71
N ALA A 133 -0.40 20.85 6.62
CA ALA A 133 0.26 22.12 6.29
C ALA A 133 1.67 21.91 5.70
N ALA A 134 2.43 20.96 6.24
CA ALA A 134 3.74 20.58 5.69
C ALA A 134 3.62 20.01 4.27
N CYS A 135 2.67 19.10 4.05
CA CYS A 135 2.38 18.53 2.72
C CYS A 135 1.89 19.59 1.73
N ASP A 136 1.00 20.50 2.14
CA ASP A 136 0.53 21.61 1.31
C ASP A 136 1.69 22.51 0.88
N LYS A 137 2.63 22.81 1.78
CA LYS A 137 3.84 23.59 1.47
C LYS A 137 4.72 22.87 0.45
N LEU A 138 4.97 21.56 0.64
CA LEU A 138 5.76 20.78 -0.31
C LEU A 138 5.08 20.68 -1.67
N ALA A 139 3.77 20.43 -1.70
CA ALA A 139 2.97 20.43 -2.93
C ALA A 139 3.03 21.79 -3.66
N GLN A 140 3.00 22.90 -2.92
CA GLN A 140 3.11 24.23 -3.50
C GLN A 140 4.49 24.49 -4.13
N VAL A 141 5.58 24.14 -3.44
CA VAL A 141 6.95 24.35 -3.97
C VAL A 141 7.22 23.44 -5.16
N THR A 142 6.76 22.19 -5.10
CA THR A 142 6.88 21.22 -6.21
C THR A 142 6.04 21.59 -7.42
N ALA A 143 4.89 22.26 -7.25
CA ALA A 143 4.04 22.70 -8.36
C ALA A 143 4.70 23.74 -9.28
N ALA A 144 5.71 24.46 -8.78
CA ALA A 144 6.52 25.36 -9.61
C ALA A 144 7.56 24.62 -10.46
N SER A 145 7.80 23.33 -10.18
CA SER A 145 8.69 22.48 -10.97
C SER A 145 8.01 22.06 -12.27
N PRO A 146 8.72 22.03 -13.41
CA PRO A 146 8.26 21.30 -14.60
C PRO A 146 8.41 19.80 -14.34
N ALA A 147 7.61 19.24 -13.44
CA ALA A 147 7.59 17.81 -13.18
C ALA A 147 7.16 17.07 -14.46
N PRO A 148 7.77 15.90 -14.77
CA PRO A 148 7.28 15.05 -15.84
C PRO A 148 5.81 14.70 -15.63
N VAL A 149 5.10 14.40 -16.71
CA VAL A 149 3.78 13.75 -16.61
C VAL A 149 3.98 12.46 -15.82
N LEU A 150 3.17 12.25 -14.78
CA LEU A 150 3.40 11.18 -13.81
C LEU A 150 3.46 9.79 -14.45
N ARG A 151 2.67 9.55 -15.49
CA ARG A 151 2.72 8.32 -16.29
C ARG A 151 4.12 8.00 -16.82
N ASP A 152 4.86 9.03 -17.18
CA ASP A 152 6.16 8.93 -17.85
C ASP A 152 7.31 9.20 -16.85
N ASP A 153 7.00 9.35 -15.55
CA ASP A 153 7.98 9.61 -14.49
C ASP A 153 8.60 8.31 -13.94
N ALA A 154 9.83 8.04 -14.34
CA ALA A 154 10.58 6.86 -13.93
C ALA A 154 10.78 6.75 -12.40
N ARG A 155 10.71 7.87 -11.65
CA ARG A 155 10.88 7.86 -10.19
C ARG A 155 9.75 7.12 -9.48
N LEU A 156 8.57 7.01 -10.10
CA LEU A 156 7.42 6.30 -9.53
C LEU A 156 7.70 4.79 -9.38
N THR A 157 8.40 4.18 -10.33
CA THR A 157 8.67 2.73 -10.36
C THR A 157 9.61 2.29 -9.24
N GLY A 158 9.30 1.19 -8.56
CA GLY A 158 10.10 0.64 -7.46
C GLY A 158 9.33 0.53 -6.15
N ASP A 159 10.07 0.32 -5.06
CA ASP A 159 9.53 0.12 -3.72
C ASP A 159 9.36 1.44 -2.95
N TRP A 160 8.25 1.54 -2.23
CA TRP A 160 7.84 2.69 -1.44
C TRP A 160 7.29 2.24 -0.08
N GLU A 161 7.49 3.05 0.93
CA GLU A 161 6.91 2.90 2.26
C GLU A 161 5.90 4.03 2.52
N LEU A 162 4.70 3.71 2.99
CA LEU A 162 3.77 4.70 3.50
C LEU A 162 4.17 5.10 4.92
N ILE A 163 4.68 6.32 5.07
CA ILE A 163 5.22 6.84 6.33
C ILE A 163 4.30 7.86 7.01
N GLY A 164 3.27 8.34 6.32
CA GLY A 164 2.32 9.30 6.87
C GLY A 164 0.98 9.33 6.14
N THR A 165 -0.11 9.50 6.87
CA THR A 165 -1.43 9.76 6.29
C THR A 165 -2.27 10.68 7.16
N THR A 166 -3.15 11.47 6.53
CA THR A 166 -4.22 12.21 7.21
C THR A 166 -5.61 11.69 6.84
N SER A 167 -5.69 10.48 6.26
CA SER A 167 -6.95 9.88 5.82
C SER A 167 -7.76 9.35 7.01
N ALA A 168 -8.94 9.92 7.24
CA ALA A 168 -9.88 9.45 8.25
C ALA A 168 -10.36 8.01 8.01
N ASP A 169 -10.45 7.59 6.74
CA ASP A 169 -10.85 6.23 6.40
C ASP A 169 -9.77 5.21 6.77
N MET A 170 -8.50 5.53 6.52
CA MET A 170 -7.37 4.70 6.94
C MET A 170 -7.25 4.63 8.46
N GLU A 171 -7.48 5.74 9.16
CA GLU A 171 -7.52 5.75 10.62
C GLU A 171 -8.66 4.88 11.16
N LYS A 172 -9.86 5.02 10.63
CA LYS A 172 -11.04 4.25 11.03
C LYS A 172 -10.83 2.75 10.82
N ARG A 173 -10.19 2.37 9.72
CA ARG A 173 -9.82 0.98 9.40
C ARG A 173 -8.55 0.50 10.11
N LYS A 174 -7.77 1.40 10.70
CA LYS A 174 -6.44 1.09 11.25
C LYS A 174 -5.53 0.43 10.21
N GLY A 175 -5.54 0.98 9.00
CA GLY A 175 -4.83 0.44 7.84
C GLY A 175 -5.76 0.17 6.64
N MET A 176 -5.29 -0.61 5.68
CA MET A 176 -6.02 -0.94 4.45
C MET A 176 -7.12 -1.98 4.68
N SER A 177 -6.80 -3.04 5.44
CA SER A 177 -7.66 -4.23 5.57
C SER A 177 -8.74 -4.12 6.66
N GLY A 178 -8.57 -3.24 7.65
CA GLY A 178 -9.35 -3.29 8.89
C GLY A 178 -8.69 -4.08 10.02
N LEU A 179 -7.70 -4.93 9.71
CA LEU A 179 -7.14 -5.87 10.69
C LEU A 179 -6.22 -5.22 11.70
N GLY A 180 -5.70 -4.01 11.48
CA GLY A 180 -4.93 -3.28 12.49
C GLY A 180 -5.75 -2.84 13.70
N GLY A 181 -7.08 -3.00 13.68
CA GLY A 181 -7.97 -2.71 14.81
C GLY A 181 -8.37 -3.93 15.66
N ALA A 182 -7.83 -5.12 15.39
CA ALA A 182 -8.14 -6.32 16.17
C ALA A 182 -7.37 -6.35 17.52
N MET A 183 -7.85 -7.15 18.49
CA MET A 183 -7.40 -7.08 19.89
C MET A 183 -5.91 -7.34 20.16
N PHE A 184 -5.15 -7.86 19.19
CA PHE A 184 -3.72 -8.19 19.34
C PHE A 184 -2.86 -7.68 18.18
N THR A 185 -3.45 -6.84 17.33
CA THR A 185 -2.79 -6.29 16.16
C THR A 185 -2.64 -4.79 16.29
N ALA A 186 -1.58 -4.26 15.71
CA ALA A 186 -1.41 -2.82 15.53
C ALA A 186 -0.77 -2.54 14.17
N PRO A 187 -1.18 -1.49 13.46
CA PRO A 187 -0.53 -1.11 12.20
C PRO A 187 0.92 -0.68 12.43
N VAL A 188 1.84 -1.19 11.62
CA VAL A 188 3.27 -0.81 11.65
C VAL A 188 3.60 0.07 10.47
N THR A 189 3.41 -0.44 9.25
CA THR A 189 3.70 0.27 8.01
C THR A 189 3.01 -0.43 6.84
N ILE A 190 2.99 0.22 5.68
CA ILE A 190 2.50 -0.37 4.43
C ILE A 190 3.53 -0.13 3.34
N PHE A 191 3.98 -1.21 2.72
CA PHE A 191 4.89 -1.14 1.59
C PHE A 191 4.13 -1.25 0.28
N PHE A 192 4.55 -0.49 -0.71
CA PHE A 192 4.01 -0.52 -2.06
C PHE A 192 5.15 -0.79 -3.05
N ARG A 193 4.86 -1.56 -4.10
CA ARG A 193 5.73 -1.68 -5.28
C ARG A 193 4.95 -1.38 -6.53
N PHE A 194 5.48 -0.45 -7.32
CA PHE A 194 4.98 -0.15 -8.65
C PHE A 194 5.98 -0.68 -9.67
N ASP A 195 5.55 -1.63 -10.50
CA ASP A 195 6.43 -2.29 -11.45
C ASP A 195 5.63 -2.78 -12.66
N ASN A 196 5.98 -2.34 -13.87
CA ASN A 196 5.37 -2.80 -15.12
C ASN A 196 3.81 -2.78 -15.12
N GLY A 197 3.22 -1.68 -14.64
CA GLY A 197 1.75 -1.54 -14.54
C GLY A 197 1.09 -2.39 -13.43
N ARG A 198 1.89 -3.10 -12.62
CA ARG A 198 1.45 -3.87 -11.45
C ARG A 198 1.72 -3.12 -10.16
N VAL A 199 0.78 -3.24 -9.23
CA VAL A 199 0.93 -2.75 -7.86
C VAL A 199 0.84 -3.92 -6.89
N VAL A 200 1.78 -3.98 -5.96
CA VAL A 200 1.72 -4.87 -4.80
C VAL A 200 1.79 -4.01 -3.55
N ALA A 201 0.77 -4.09 -2.71
CA ALA A 201 0.76 -3.45 -1.40
C ALA A 201 0.85 -4.51 -0.29
N LYS A 202 1.75 -4.34 0.67
CA LYS A 202 1.92 -5.23 1.82
C LYS A 202 1.68 -4.45 3.09
N GLU A 203 0.64 -4.81 3.81
CA GLU A 203 0.35 -4.22 5.11
C GLU A 203 0.98 -5.07 6.20
N VAL A 204 1.82 -4.43 7.00
CA VAL A 204 2.48 -5.05 8.14
C VAL A 204 1.78 -4.64 9.42
N LEU A 205 1.40 -5.65 10.21
CA LEU A 205 0.83 -5.48 11.52
C LEU A 205 1.79 -6.05 12.57
N SER A 206 1.86 -5.42 13.74
CA SER A 206 2.46 -6.02 14.92
C SER A 206 1.47 -7.03 15.49
N PHE A 207 1.88 -8.29 15.67
CA PHE A 207 1.13 -9.34 16.35
C PHE A 207 1.89 -9.74 17.61
N PHE A 208 1.30 -9.50 18.80
CA PHE A 208 1.98 -9.65 20.09
C PHE A 208 3.35 -8.93 20.16
N GLY A 209 3.45 -7.74 19.57
CA GLY A 209 4.67 -6.93 19.56
C GLY A 209 5.65 -7.28 18.44
N ASN A 210 5.44 -8.37 17.69
CA ASN A 210 6.31 -8.77 16.59
C ASN A 210 5.72 -8.35 15.24
N PRO A 211 6.48 -7.70 14.34
CA PRO A 211 5.99 -7.36 13.02
C PRO A 211 5.71 -8.64 12.22
N VAL A 212 4.54 -8.71 11.59
CA VAL A 212 4.10 -9.81 10.73
C VAL A 212 3.40 -9.20 9.52
N VAL A 213 3.78 -9.67 8.33
CA VAL A 213 3.03 -9.36 7.11
C VAL A 213 1.71 -10.11 7.19
N CYS A 214 0.63 -9.38 7.45
CA CYS A 214 -0.68 -10.00 7.55
C CYS A 214 -1.40 -10.01 6.21
N ASN A 215 -1.15 -9.01 5.37
CA ASN A 215 -1.92 -8.80 4.16
C ASN A 215 -1.05 -8.42 2.97
N GLU A 216 -1.37 -9.00 1.82
CA GLU A 216 -0.77 -8.67 0.53
C GLU A 216 -1.90 -8.41 -0.47
N PHE A 217 -1.91 -7.23 -1.08
CA PHE A 217 -2.84 -6.83 -2.12
C PHE A 217 -2.11 -6.77 -3.45
N ARG A 218 -2.65 -7.40 -4.48
CA ARG A 218 -2.05 -7.48 -5.81
C ARG A 218 -3.03 -6.96 -6.83
N GLY A 219 -2.55 -6.10 -7.71
CA GLY A 219 -3.40 -5.51 -8.73
C GLY A 219 -2.64 -4.85 -9.85
N ILE A 220 -3.36 -3.98 -10.54
CA ILE A 220 -2.84 -3.12 -11.58
C ILE A 220 -2.90 -1.68 -11.09
N PHE A 221 -2.00 -0.84 -11.58
CA PHE A 221 -2.13 0.59 -11.47
C PHE A 221 -2.17 1.21 -12.86
N GLY A 222 -2.87 2.32 -12.97
CA GLY A 222 -2.98 3.07 -14.20
C GLY A 222 -3.06 4.55 -13.92
N PHE A 223 -3.17 5.32 -14.99
CA PHE A 223 -3.24 6.76 -14.92
C PHE A 223 -4.55 7.28 -15.48
N SER A 224 -4.95 8.47 -15.06
CA SER A 224 -6.00 9.24 -15.74
C SER A 224 -5.59 9.53 -17.20
N ALA A 225 -6.56 9.95 -18.02
CA ALA A 225 -6.33 10.22 -19.44
C ALA A 225 -5.26 11.29 -19.71
N ASP A 226 -5.13 12.26 -18.81
CA ASP A 226 -4.10 13.31 -18.82
C ASP A 226 -2.78 12.88 -18.17
N GLY A 227 -2.71 11.67 -17.61
CA GLY A 227 -1.52 11.11 -17.00
C GLY A 227 -1.18 11.63 -15.61
N ASN A 228 -2.07 12.39 -14.96
CA ASN A 228 -1.77 13.12 -13.71
C ASN A 228 -2.28 12.48 -12.42
N MET A 229 -3.22 11.53 -12.50
CA MET A 229 -3.73 10.78 -11.35
C MET A 229 -3.23 9.34 -11.41
N VAL A 230 -3.01 8.71 -10.25
CA VAL A 230 -2.77 7.26 -10.14
C VAL A 230 -4.04 6.60 -9.65
N GLN A 231 -4.46 5.53 -10.33
CA GLN A 231 -5.50 4.65 -9.83
C GLN A 231 -4.93 3.24 -9.66
N GLU A 232 -4.96 2.76 -8.43
CA GLU A 232 -4.68 1.38 -8.05
C GLU A 232 -6.00 0.60 -8.08
N ARG A 233 -6.02 -0.55 -8.75
CA ARG A 233 -7.13 -1.49 -8.75
C ARG A 233 -6.63 -2.86 -8.34
N TYR A 234 -7.07 -3.31 -7.17
CA TYR A 234 -6.69 -4.59 -6.61
C TYR A 234 -7.53 -5.73 -7.21
N GLU A 235 -6.85 -6.75 -7.71
CA GLU A 235 -7.47 -7.91 -8.38
C GLU A 235 -7.60 -9.08 -7.42
N SER A 236 -6.65 -9.22 -6.50
CA SER A 236 -6.63 -10.25 -5.45
C SER A 236 -5.97 -9.70 -4.19
N ALA A 237 -6.29 -10.31 -3.05
CA ALA A 237 -5.59 -10.04 -1.81
C ALA A 237 -5.47 -11.31 -0.97
N ASP A 238 -4.36 -11.48 -0.28
CA ASP A 238 -4.25 -12.42 0.83
C ASP A 238 -4.47 -11.64 2.11
N ILE A 239 -5.47 -12.03 2.91
CA ILE A 239 -5.87 -11.29 4.11
C ILE A 239 -5.87 -12.22 5.31
N GLY A 240 -5.12 -11.87 6.36
CA GLY A 240 -5.10 -12.62 7.62
C GLY A 240 -4.76 -14.11 7.43
N GLY A 241 -3.86 -14.42 6.49
CA GLY A 241 -3.45 -15.79 6.15
C GLY A 241 -4.41 -16.53 5.21
N GLN A 242 -5.54 -15.93 4.80
CA GLN A 242 -6.42 -16.49 3.79
C GLN A 242 -5.99 -16.03 2.40
N LYS A 243 -5.79 -16.97 1.48
CA LYS A 243 -5.42 -16.64 0.10
C LYS A 243 -6.62 -16.17 -0.72
N ASN A 244 -6.39 -15.19 -1.58
CA ASN A 244 -7.36 -14.70 -2.58
C ASN A 244 -8.74 -14.36 -1.99
N THR A 245 -8.75 -13.55 -0.93
CA THR A 245 -9.97 -13.07 -0.29
C THR A 245 -10.81 -12.24 -1.29
N PRO A 246 -12.05 -12.67 -1.61
CA PRO A 246 -12.83 -12.06 -2.69
C PRO A 246 -13.33 -10.65 -2.40
N GLY A 247 -13.40 -10.25 -1.11
CA GLY A 247 -13.93 -8.94 -0.70
C GLY A 247 -13.12 -7.73 -1.18
N PHE A 248 -11.90 -7.95 -1.69
CA PHE A 248 -11.02 -6.89 -2.21
C PHE A 248 -10.85 -6.94 -3.73
N ALA A 249 -11.46 -7.92 -4.40
CA ALA A 249 -11.42 -8.00 -5.85
C ALA A 249 -12.19 -6.82 -6.47
N GLY A 250 -11.49 -6.00 -7.24
CA GLY A 250 -12.01 -4.77 -7.83
C GLY A 250 -11.98 -3.55 -6.91
N ALA A 251 -11.40 -3.64 -5.71
CA ALA A 251 -11.22 -2.46 -4.86
C ALA A 251 -10.28 -1.45 -5.53
N THR A 252 -10.64 -0.17 -5.51
CA THR A 252 -9.85 0.90 -6.12
C THR A 252 -9.40 1.92 -5.10
N ALA A 253 -8.17 2.39 -5.23
CA ALA A 253 -7.65 3.58 -4.56
C ALA A 253 -7.17 4.57 -5.63
N THR A 254 -7.59 5.82 -5.54
CA THR A 254 -7.17 6.87 -6.46
C THR A 254 -6.39 7.92 -5.70
N LEU A 255 -5.27 8.34 -6.26
CA LEU A 255 -4.46 9.46 -5.79
C LEU A 255 -4.42 10.54 -6.88
N GLU A 256 -4.73 11.76 -6.49
CA GLU A 256 -4.62 12.98 -7.29
C GLU A 256 -3.49 13.86 -6.78
N GLY A 257 -3.12 14.89 -7.55
CA GLY A 257 -2.08 15.86 -7.16
C GLY A 257 -0.79 15.20 -6.69
N VAL A 258 -0.40 14.09 -7.34
CA VAL A 258 0.78 13.33 -6.94
C VAL A 258 2.01 14.14 -7.28
N CYS A 259 2.81 14.46 -6.27
CA CYS A 259 4.11 15.09 -6.47
C CYS A 259 5.22 14.16 -5.96
N ILE A 260 6.37 14.21 -6.63
CA ILE A 260 7.57 13.46 -6.30
C ILE A 260 8.71 14.47 -6.22
N THR A 261 9.46 14.48 -5.11
CA THR A 261 10.61 15.37 -4.93
C THR A 261 11.63 15.18 -6.05
N ALA A 262 12.42 16.20 -6.36
CA ALA A 262 13.38 16.18 -7.47
C ALA A 262 14.32 14.97 -7.40
N ASP A 263 14.77 14.61 -6.19
CA ASP A 263 15.61 13.45 -5.91
C ASP A 263 14.88 12.09 -5.91
N GLY A 264 13.55 12.09 -5.99
CA GLY A 264 12.73 10.88 -5.96
C GLY A 264 12.57 10.25 -4.57
N ALA A 265 13.01 10.90 -3.49
CA ALA A 265 12.99 10.34 -2.15
C ALA A 265 11.61 10.34 -1.48
N LEU A 266 10.78 11.35 -1.78
CA LEU A 266 9.43 11.48 -1.24
C LEU A 266 8.38 11.58 -2.33
N ARG A 267 7.21 11.03 -2.04
CA ARG A 267 6.00 11.15 -2.86
C ARG A 267 4.82 11.53 -1.99
N LEU A 268 4.05 12.52 -2.42
CA LEU A 268 2.74 12.83 -1.85
C LEU A 268 1.64 12.37 -2.80
N GLY A 269 0.49 11.97 -2.26
CA GLY A 269 -0.73 11.76 -3.04
C GLY A 269 -1.95 12.25 -2.26
N LEU A 270 -2.83 12.99 -2.94
CA LEU A 270 -4.08 13.48 -2.39
C LEU A 270 -5.21 12.49 -2.64
N THR A 271 -6.09 12.28 -1.68
CA THR A 271 -7.34 11.56 -1.90
C THR A 271 -8.37 12.43 -2.61
N PRO A 272 -9.07 11.93 -3.64
CA PRO A 272 -10.18 12.65 -4.26
C PRO A 272 -11.29 12.98 -3.27
N GLY A 273 -11.91 14.15 -3.47
CA GLY A 273 -13.13 14.54 -2.77
C GLY A 273 -12.90 15.41 -1.53
N GLY A 274 -12.76 16.72 -1.76
CA GLY A 274 -13.12 17.84 -0.85
C GLY A 274 -12.37 17.99 0.48
N GLY A 275 -11.79 16.93 1.05
CA GLY A 275 -11.16 16.92 2.36
C GLY A 275 -9.63 17.10 2.34
N GLY A 276 -9.00 16.97 1.17
CA GLY A 276 -7.56 17.17 1.00
C GLY A 276 -6.70 16.30 1.93
N SER A 277 -6.98 15.00 2.02
CA SER A 277 -6.15 14.10 2.81
C SER A 277 -4.91 13.68 2.03
N TYR A 278 -3.77 13.63 2.71
CA TYR A 278 -2.52 13.20 2.12
C TYR A 278 -2.16 11.76 2.49
N PHE A 279 -1.49 11.11 1.55
CA PHE A 279 -0.59 10.00 1.78
C PHE A 279 0.84 10.45 1.50
N VAL A 280 1.76 10.12 2.41
CA VAL A 280 3.18 10.48 2.34
C VAL A 280 3.97 9.19 2.22
N PHE A 281 4.73 9.06 1.15
CA PHE A 281 5.54 7.89 0.87
C PHE A 281 7.02 8.24 0.83
N LYS A 282 7.84 7.34 1.36
CA LYS A 282 9.30 7.36 1.25
C LYS A 282 9.75 6.30 0.25
N LYS A 283 10.70 6.64 -0.62
CA LYS A 283 11.34 5.70 -1.52
C LYS A 283 12.26 4.77 -0.74
N LEU A 284 12.19 3.47 -1.04
CA LEU A 284 13.09 2.48 -0.47
C LEU A 284 14.23 2.16 -1.43
N GLY A 285 15.40 1.84 -0.87
CA GLY A 285 16.52 1.31 -1.64
C GLY A 285 16.25 -0.13 -2.10
N ASP A 286 17.02 -0.58 -3.09
CA ASP A 286 16.92 -1.94 -3.61
C ASP A 286 17.09 -2.98 -2.49
N GLY A 287 16.10 -3.87 -2.36
CA GLY A 287 16.11 -4.94 -1.37
C GLY A 287 15.80 -4.51 0.08
N GLU A 288 15.67 -3.21 0.38
CA GLU A 288 15.34 -2.72 1.73
C GLU A 288 13.97 -3.25 2.18
N ARG A 289 12.98 -3.21 1.29
CA ARG A 289 11.65 -3.76 1.55
C ARG A 289 11.72 -5.26 1.86
N ASP A 290 12.41 -6.03 1.03
CA ASP A 290 12.47 -7.48 1.20
C ASP A 290 13.28 -7.88 2.45
N GLY A 291 14.33 -7.12 2.78
CA GLY A 291 15.08 -7.27 4.03
C GLY A 291 14.26 -6.93 5.28
N TRP A 292 13.27 -6.04 5.15
CA TRP A 292 12.32 -5.75 6.23
C TRP A 292 11.30 -6.88 6.41
N LEU A 293 10.90 -7.53 5.31
CA LEU A 293 9.84 -8.55 5.29
C LEU A 293 10.34 -10.00 5.51
N GLY A 294 11.65 -10.24 5.41
CA GLY A 294 12.30 -11.55 5.58
C GLY A 294 12.70 -11.84 7.01
#